data_AF-A0AAU4FBZ3-F1
#
_entry.id   AF-A0AAU4FBZ3-F1
#
_cell.length_a   1.000
_cell.length_b   1.000
_cell.length_c   1.000
_cell.angle_alpha   90.00
_cell.angle_beta   90.00
_cell.angle_gamma   90.00
#
_symmetry.space_group_name_H-M   'P 1'
#
loop_
_entity.id
_entity.type
_entity.pdbx_description
1 polymer ?
#
loop_
_entity_poly.entity_id
_entity_poly.type
_entity_poly.pdbx_seq_one_letter_code
_entity_poly.pdbx_strand_id
1 'polypeptide(L)' 'MSDSLDVLIEQLGEQGDLAGLRRIADTGDPTALDVLIEVATEQENLAELRRLADGGSTTAAEVLAELTTD' A
#
# COMPACT_ATOMS: atom_id res chain seq x y z
N MET A 1 18.33 14.29 -3.70
CA MET A 1 17.49 14.73 -2.56
C MET A 1 16.22 13.87 -2.54
N SER A 2 16.36 12.55 -2.50
CA SER A 2 15.25 11.56 -2.46
C SER A 2 15.26 10.75 -1.16
N ASP A 3 16.44 10.58 -0.54
CA ASP A 3 16.65 9.68 0.60
C ASP A 3 15.72 9.92 1.80
N SER A 4 15.24 11.15 2.01
CA SER A 4 14.35 11.44 3.15
C SER A 4 12.92 10.93 2.96
N LEU A 5 12.44 10.86 1.71
CA LEU A 5 11.10 10.33 1.45
C LEU A 5 11.12 8.80 1.50
N ASP A 6 12.16 8.19 0.91
CA ASP A 6 12.35 6.74 0.92
C ASP A 6 12.46 6.21 2.36
N VAL A 7 13.27 6.86 3.21
CA VAL A 7 13.38 6.52 4.64
C VAL A 7 12.04 6.69 5.38
N LEU A 8 11.25 7.72 5.05
CA LEU A 8 9.93 7.90 5.66
C LEU A 8 8.97 6.78 5.25
N ILE A 9 8.98 6.37 3.97
CA ILE A 9 8.14 5.28 3.47
C ILE A 9 8.50 3.97 4.16
N GLU A 10 9.78 3.62 4.24
CA GLU A 10 10.25 2.44 5.00
C GLU A 10 9.77 2.49 6.45
N GLN A 11 9.97 3.62 7.13
CA GLN A 11 9.60 3.75 8.54
C GLN A 11 8.08 3.62 8.74
N LEU A 12 7.26 4.17 7.84
CA LEU A 12 5.80 4.03 7.91
C LEU A 12 5.38 2.59 7.63
N GLY A 13 6.07 1.90 6.72
CA GLY A 13 5.92 0.47 6.45
C GLY A 13 6.16 -0.38 7.69
N GLU A 14 7.32 -0.22 8.32
CA GLU A 14 7.68 -0.94 9.56
C GLU A 14 6.68 -0.68 10.71
N GLN A 15 6.11 0.51 10.77
CA GLN A 15 5.09 0.88 11.77
C GLN A 15 3.69 0.36 11.43
N GLY A 16 3.48 -0.15 10.21
CA GLY A 16 2.16 -0.51 9.70
C GLY A 16 1.22 0.69 9.49
N ASP A 17 1.76 1.90 9.33
CA ASP A 17 0.97 3.14 9.18
C ASP A 17 0.40 3.28 7.76
N LEU A 18 -0.70 2.58 7.51
CA LEU A 18 -1.45 2.64 6.27
C LEU A 18 -1.93 4.06 5.92
N ALA A 19 -2.23 4.89 6.93
CA ALA A 19 -2.75 6.24 6.67
C ALA A 19 -1.65 7.20 6.21
N GLY A 20 -0.44 7.05 6.76
CA GLY A 20 0.76 7.74 6.31
C GLY A 20 1.14 7.33 4.89
N LEU A 21 1.29 6.02 4.66
CA LEU A 21 1.63 5.45 3.36
C LEU A 21 0.63 5.85 2.27
N ARG A 22 -0.68 5.76 2.56
CA ARG A 22 -1.74 6.22 1.65
C ARG A 22 -1.56 7.66 1.24
N ARG A 23 -1.27 8.55 2.19
CA ARG A 23 -1.13 9.98 1.90
C ARG A 23 0.01 10.27 0.93
N ILE A 24 1.07 9.46 0.98
CA ILE A 24 2.22 9.57 0.06
C ILE A 24 1.88 8.92 -1.28
N ALA A 25 1.32 7.72 -1.28
CA ALA A 25 0.89 7.00 -2.49
C ALA A 25 -0.12 7.80 -3.32
N ASP A 26 -1.06 8.50 -2.67
CA ASP A 26 -2.05 9.37 -3.32
C ASP A 26 -1.39 10.58 -4.03
N THR A 27 -0.12 10.89 -3.75
CA THR A 27 0.66 11.89 -4.52
C THR A 27 1.26 11.33 -5.82
N GLY A 28 1.09 10.03 -6.07
CA GLY A 28 1.64 9.31 -7.23
C GLY A 28 3.01 8.67 -6.97
N ASP A 29 3.43 8.54 -5.72
CA ASP A 29 4.68 7.86 -5.37
C ASP A 29 4.52 6.33 -5.48
N PRO A 30 5.23 5.68 -6.41
CA PRO A 30 5.06 4.25 -6.65
C PRO A 30 5.62 3.39 -5.51
N THR A 31 6.70 3.82 -4.87
CA THR A 31 7.31 3.09 -3.74
C THR A 31 6.35 3.06 -2.56
N ALA A 32 5.71 4.18 -2.24
CA ALA A 32 4.70 4.24 -1.19
C ALA A 32 3.47 3.40 -1.51
N LEU A 33 3.07 3.32 -2.79
CA LEU A 33 1.97 2.45 -3.22
C LEU A 33 2.31 0.97 -3.01
N ASP A 34 3.52 0.56 -3.39
CA ASP A 34 3.97 -0.83 -3.24
C ASP A 34 4.02 -1.23 -1.76
N VAL A 35 4.63 -0.40 -0.91
CA VAL A 35 4.70 -0.65 0.55
C VAL A 35 3.31 -0.64 1.18
N LEU A 36 2.41 0.23 0.73
CA LEU A 36 1.02 0.25 1.21
C LEU A 36 0.28 -1.05 0.88
N ILE A 37 0.49 -1.62 -0.32
CA ILE A 37 -0.09 -2.90 -0.71
C ILE A 37 0.48 -4.02 0.15
N GLU A 38 1.81 -4.06 0.33
CA GLU A 38 2.49 -5.07 1.17
C GLU A 38 1.92 -5.06 2.60
N VAL A 39 1.94 -3.91 3.26
CA VAL A 39 1.44 -3.77 4.64
C VAL A 39 -0.06 -4.10 4.72
N ALA A 40 -0.87 -3.68 3.75
CA ALA A 40 -2.29 -4.02 3.72
C ALA A 40 -2.51 -5.53 3.53
N THR A 41 -1.64 -6.21 2.79
CA THR A 41 -1.67 -7.66 2.59
C THR A 41 -1.35 -8.39 3.88
N GLU A 42 -0.25 -8.02 4.54
CA GLU A 42 0.18 -8.61 5.81
C GLU A 42 -0.87 -8.46 6.93
N GLN A 43 -1.60 -7.35 6.92
CA GLN A 43 -2.68 -7.08 7.87
C GLN A 43 -4.04 -7.63 7.42
N GLU A 44 -4.11 -8.33 6.29
CA GLU A 44 -5.36 -8.78 5.66
C GLU A 44 -6.41 -7.65 5.53
N ASN A 45 -5.94 -6.42 5.29
CA ASN A 45 -6.79 -5.24 5.18
C ASN A 45 -7.42 -5.17 3.79
N LEU A 46 -8.42 -6.03 3.57
CA LEU A 46 -9.15 -6.15 2.31
C LEU A 46 -9.82 -4.83 1.89
N ALA A 47 -10.24 -4.00 2.85
CA ALA A 47 -10.83 -2.71 2.56
C ALA A 47 -9.83 -1.77 1.87
N GLU A 48 -8.57 -1.77 2.31
CA GLU A 48 -7.54 -0.96 1.68
C GLU A 48 -7.10 -1.49 0.33
N LEU A 49 -6.90 -2.82 0.22
CA LEU A 49 -6.60 -3.45 -1.06
C LEU A 49 -7.72 -3.20 -2.09
N ARG A 50 -8.99 -3.26 -1.65
CA ARG A 50 -10.15 -2.93 -2.48
C ARG A 50 -10.14 -1.47 -2.93
N ARG A 51 -9.86 -0.52 -2.03
CA ARG A 51 -9.76 0.90 -2.40
C ARG A 51 -8.68 1.12 -3.45
N LEU A 52 -7.53 0.49 -3.29
CA LEU A 52 -6.41 0.60 -4.23
C LEU A 52 -6.76 -0.02 -5.59
N ALA A 53 -7.39 -1.19 -5.59
CA ALA A 53 -7.88 -1.85 -6.80
C ALA A 53 -8.91 -0.99 -7.55
N ASP A 54 -9.90 -0.45 -6.84
CA ASP A 54 -10.91 0.46 -7.41
C ASP A 54 -10.27 1.78 -7.88
N GLY A 55 -9.13 2.17 -7.30
CA GLY A 55 -8.28 3.27 -7.73
C GLY A 55 -7.37 2.95 -8.93
N GLY A 56 -7.42 1.73 -9.46
CA GLY A 56 -6.67 1.29 -10.65
C GLY A 56 -5.37 0.56 -10.38
N SER A 57 -5.04 0.21 -9.13
CA SER A 57 -3.90 -0.66 -8.84
C SER A 57 -4.20 -2.11 -9.22
N THR A 58 -3.60 -2.58 -10.31
CA THR A 58 -3.71 -3.98 -10.73
C THR A 58 -3.16 -4.94 -9.67
N THR A 59 -2.01 -4.62 -9.08
CA THR A 59 -1.38 -5.45 -8.05
C THR A 59 -2.28 -5.61 -6.83
N ALA A 60 -2.93 -4.53 -6.36
CA ALA A 60 -3.88 -4.63 -5.26
C ALA A 60 -5.12 -5.47 -5.61
N ALA A 61 -5.58 -5.40 -6.87
CA ALA A 61 -6.70 -6.21 -7.35
C ALA A 61 -6.35 -7.71 -7.39
N GLU A 62 -5.14 -8.06 -7.82
CA GLU A 62 -4.63 -9.44 -7.84
C GLU A 62 -4.53 -10.00 -6.42
N VAL A 63 -3.85 -9.29 -5.52
CA VAL A 63 -3.74 -9.70 -4.10
C VAL A 63 -5.11 -9.85 -3.45
N LEU A 64 -6.02 -8.89 -3.68
CA LEU A 64 -7.37 -8.98 -3.13
C LEU A 64 -8.11 -10.24 -3.62
N ALA A 65 -7.95 -10.59 -4.90
CA ALA A 65 -8.56 -11.79 -5.45
C ALA A 65 -7.97 -13.06 -4.81
N GLU A 66 -6.66 -13.11 -4.60
CA GLU A 66 -5.99 -14.23 -3.93
C GLU A 66 -6.47 -14.40 -2.49
N LEU A 67 -6.58 -13.32 -1.72
CA LEU A 67 -7.03 -13.37 -0.32
C LEU A 67 -8.53 -13.65 -0.13
N THR A 68 -9.35 -13.45 -1.16
CA THR A 68 -10.82 -13.62 -1.07
C THR A 68 -11.34 -14.89 -1.75
N THR A 69 -10.45 -15.66 -2.38
CA THR A 69 -10.79 -16.91 -3.04
C THR A 69 -10.21 -18.07 -2.23
N ASP A 70 -10.98 -18.58 -1.27
CA ASP A 70 -10.73 -19.87 -0.58
C ASP A 70 -10.99 -21.07 -1.52
#